data_AF-A0A533URQ6-F1
#
_entry.id   AF-A0A533URQ6-F1
#
_cell.length_a   1.000
_cell.length_b   1.000
_cell.length_c   1.000
_cell.angle_alpha   90.00
_cell.angle_beta   90.00
_cell.angle_gamma   90.00
#
_symmetry.space_group_name_H-M   'P 1'
#
loop_
_entity.id
_entity.type
_entity.pdbx_description
1 polymer ?
#
loop_
_entity_poly.entity_id
_entity_poly.type
_entity_poly.pdbx_seq_one_letter_code
_entity_poly.pdbx_strand_id
1 'polypeptide(L)'
;MANISNKRWPIIQDILKREGIARQHLNSYDEFLERGLQSIIDEVGQIEIESAEYPYKIQLGKVKLQQPRMMELDGSITHIAPMEARLRNVTYASPIMLEASVVEDGKILESRYVHIGDMPVMVRSNACILHNLSDQKLVEYGEDPNDPGGYFIINGSERVIVGLEDLSYNKIIVDKETVGGNIVFKAKVYSSIVGYRAKLELVMKNDGLIVAKIPGSPVDIPVVTLMRALGLESDREIAAAVSLVDEIQDELEASFEKSGDVPTAKDAIVYISKRIAPGMLEEFQIKRAETLLDWGLLPHLGKHPDNRKEKALFLGEATCKLIELKLGWIAPDDKDHYGNKVIK
;
A
#
# COMPACT_ATOMS: atom_id res chain seq x y z
N MET A 1 -48.58 25.84 8.63
CA MET A 1 -48.10 24.97 7.54
C MET A 1 -46.81 24.31 8.01
N ALA A 2 -46.84 23.00 8.29
CA ALA A 2 -45.65 22.26 8.73
C ALA A 2 -44.62 22.26 7.60
N ASN A 3 -43.41 22.74 7.90
CA ASN A 3 -42.36 22.96 6.93
C ASN A 3 -41.95 21.63 6.29
N ILE A 4 -42.28 21.43 5.01
CA ILE A 4 -42.04 20.21 4.24
C ILE A 4 -40.52 19.88 4.15
N SER A 5 -39.65 20.86 4.44
CA SER A 5 -38.20 20.70 4.42
C SER A 5 -37.64 19.72 5.46
N ASN A 6 -38.40 19.37 6.51
CA ASN A 6 -37.84 18.64 7.65
C ASN A 6 -38.17 17.14 7.72
N LYS A 7 -38.84 16.56 6.69
CA LYS A 7 -39.19 15.12 6.71
C LYS A 7 -37.98 14.19 6.67
N ARG A 8 -36.83 14.66 6.16
CA ARG A 8 -35.59 13.88 6.06
C ARG A 8 -34.69 14.01 7.30
N TRP A 9 -34.94 15.00 8.16
CA TRP A 9 -34.14 15.22 9.36
C TRP A 9 -34.17 14.06 10.36
N PRO A 10 -35.32 13.41 10.64
CA PRO A 10 -35.34 12.23 11.50
C PRO A 10 -34.42 11.11 11.03
N ILE A 11 -34.25 10.96 9.70
CA ILE A 11 -33.35 9.96 9.10
C ILE A 11 -31.88 10.31 9.40
N ILE A 12 -31.50 11.58 9.19
CA ILE A 12 -30.14 12.05 9.48
C ILE A 12 -29.85 11.94 10.99
N GLN A 13 -30.81 12.31 11.83
CA GLN A 13 -30.68 12.24 13.27
C GLN A 13 -30.51 10.79 13.75
N ASP A 14 -31.26 9.84 13.17
CA ASP A 14 -31.09 8.42 13.47
C ASP A 14 -29.70 7.91 13.07
N ILE A 15 -29.22 8.27 11.87
CA ILE A 15 -27.86 7.92 11.41
C ILE A 15 -26.80 8.46 12.37
N LEU A 16 -26.88 9.73 12.76
CA LEU A 16 -25.90 10.34 13.67
C LEU A 16 -25.92 9.71 15.07
N LYS A 17 -27.10 9.35 15.58
CA LYS A 17 -27.22 8.68 16.89
C LYS A 17 -26.70 7.25 16.86
N ARG A 18 -26.96 6.52 15.77
CA ARG A 18 -26.60 5.10 15.63
C ARG A 18 -25.13 4.90 15.30
N GLU A 19 -24.59 5.73 14.40
CA GLU A 19 -23.21 5.61 13.93
C GLU A 19 -22.24 6.45 14.77
N GLY A 20 -22.66 7.61 15.27
CA GLY A 20 -21.77 8.55 15.97
C GLY A 20 -20.83 9.32 15.01
N ILE A 21 -20.09 10.28 15.57
CA ILE A 21 -19.24 11.21 14.81
C ILE A 21 -17.79 10.75 14.63
N ALA A 22 -17.34 9.77 15.44
CA ALA A 22 -15.99 9.21 15.40
C ALA A 22 -15.93 7.85 14.66
N ARG A 23 -17.04 7.46 14.03
CA ARG A 23 -17.26 6.13 13.46
C ARG A 23 -16.22 5.75 12.42
N GLN A 24 -15.75 6.70 11.63
CA GLN A 24 -14.72 6.52 10.61
C GLN A 24 -13.41 5.98 11.21
N HIS A 25 -12.98 6.50 12.36
CA HIS A 25 -11.77 6.03 13.04
C HIS A 25 -11.99 4.68 13.69
N LEU A 26 -13.11 4.51 14.39
CA LEU A 26 -13.44 3.26 15.09
C LEU A 26 -13.56 2.09 14.11
N ASN A 27 -14.35 2.23 13.05
CA ASN A 27 -14.55 1.17 12.05
C ASN A 27 -13.22 0.79 11.37
N SER A 28 -12.42 1.79 10.97
CA SER A 28 -11.14 1.53 10.32
C SER A 28 -10.16 0.82 11.26
N TYR A 29 -10.10 1.24 12.52
CA TYR A 29 -9.23 0.62 13.52
C TYR A 29 -9.68 -0.80 13.87
N ASP A 30 -10.98 -1.04 14.03
CA ASP A 30 -11.52 -2.37 14.33
C ASP A 30 -11.31 -3.32 13.15
N GLU A 31 -11.52 -2.87 11.91
CA GLU A 31 -11.20 -3.67 10.70
C GLU A 31 -9.70 -3.99 10.62
N PHE A 32 -8.84 -3.04 10.97
CA PHE A 32 -7.40 -3.26 11.03
C PHE A 32 -7.02 -4.32 12.07
N LEU A 33 -7.61 -4.28 13.27
CA LEU A 33 -7.34 -5.28 14.31
C LEU A 33 -7.88 -6.68 13.93
N GLU A 34 -9.08 -6.75 13.36
CA GLU A 34 -9.75 -8.02 13.05
C GLU A 34 -9.15 -8.73 11.83
N ARG A 35 -8.74 -7.97 10.81
CA ARG A 35 -8.31 -8.52 9.52
C ARG A 35 -6.92 -8.05 9.12
N GLY A 36 -6.69 -6.74 9.20
CA GLY A 36 -5.45 -6.11 8.70
C GLY A 36 -4.20 -6.69 9.34
N LEU A 37 -4.18 -6.82 10.66
CA LEU A 37 -3.03 -7.32 11.41
C LEU A 37 -2.70 -8.78 11.06
N GLN A 38 -3.72 -9.63 10.93
CA GLN A 38 -3.53 -11.02 10.51
C GLN A 38 -3.05 -11.12 9.07
N SER A 39 -3.61 -10.31 8.15
CA SER A 39 -3.17 -10.28 6.74
C SER A 39 -1.69 -9.91 6.59
N ILE A 40 -1.18 -8.99 7.42
CA ILE A 40 0.26 -8.64 7.42
C ILE A 40 1.12 -9.83 7.85
N ILE A 41 0.71 -10.56 8.89
CA ILE A 41 1.45 -11.74 9.35
C ILE A 41 1.40 -12.87 8.32
N ASP A 42 0.24 -13.08 7.70
CA ASP A 42 0.06 -14.10 6.66
C ASP A 42 0.90 -13.78 5.40
N GLU A 43 1.08 -12.51 5.05
CA GLU A 43 1.94 -12.09 3.92
C GLU A 43 3.42 -12.44 4.18
N VAL A 44 3.89 -12.32 5.43
CA VAL A 44 5.26 -12.73 5.80
C VAL A 44 5.36 -14.26 5.85
N GLY A 45 4.39 -14.92 6.45
CA GLY A 45 4.23 -16.38 6.49
C GLY A 45 5.26 -17.14 7.31
N GLN A 46 6.53 -17.08 6.92
CA GLN A 46 7.63 -17.78 7.59
C GLN A 46 8.92 -16.98 7.55
N ILE A 47 9.76 -17.18 8.57
CA ILE A 47 11.09 -16.61 8.66
C ILE A 47 12.09 -17.76 8.58
N GLU A 48 12.94 -17.75 7.55
CA GLU A 48 14.01 -18.73 7.39
C GLU A 48 15.24 -18.28 8.17
N ILE A 49 15.80 -19.16 9.01
CA ILE A 49 17.01 -18.89 9.77
C ILE A 49 18.12 -19.79 9.22
N GLU A 50 19.06 -19.16 8.52
CA GLU A 50 20.26 -19.81 7.99
C GLU A 50 21.26 -20.05 9.12
N SER A 51 21.13 -21.18 9.82
CA SER A 51 22.14 -21.64 10.77
C SER A 51 22.99 -22.74 10.13
N ALA A 52 24.31 -22.71 10.35
CA ALA A 52 25.27 -23.58 9.66
C ALA A 52 25.14 -25.07 10.00
N GLU A 53 24.54 -25.41 11.14
CA GLU A 53 24.42 -26.80 11.61
C GLU A 53 22.99 -27.37 11.44
N TYR A 54 21.96 -26.56 11.59
CA TYR A 54 20.55 -26.97 11.47
C TYR A 54 19.68 -25.82 10.95
N PRO A 55 19.27 -25.82 9.66
CA PRO A 55 18.35 -24.81 9.15
C PRO A 55 16.95 -25.08 9.71
N TYR A 56 16.42 -24.12 10.47
CA TYR A 56 15.04 -24.18 10.97
C TYR A 56 14.25 -22.97 10.47
N LYS A 57 12.93 -23.13 10.41
CA LYS A 57 12.00 -22.08 10.00
C LYS A 57 11.10 -21.71 11.17
N ILE A 58 10.85 -20.43 11.34
CA ILE A 58 9.81 -19.96 12.26
C ILE A 58 8.57 -19.70 11.42
N GLN A 59 7.57 -20.57 11.58
CA GLN A 59 6.26 -20.38 10.96
C GLN A 59 5.42 -19.46 11.84
N LEU A 60 4.91 -18.38 11.24
CA LEU A 60 4.05 -17.42 11.92
C LEU A 60 2.60 -17.90 11.81
N GLY A 61 1.90 -17.91 12.94
CA GLY A 61 0.52 -18.34 13.06
C GLY A 61 -0.44 -17.18 13.31
N LYS A 62 -1.37 -17.38 14.25
CA LYS A 62 -2.41 -16.39 14.55
C LYS A 62 -1.92 -15.30 15.49
N VAL A 63 -2.36 -14.08 15.23
CA VAL A 63 -2.21 -12.94 16.14
C VAL A 63 -3.39 -12.89 17.10
N LYS A 64 -3.10 -12.59 18.37
CA LYS A 64 -4.10 -12.33 19.40
C LYS A 64 -3.74 -11.05 20.13
N LEU A 65 -4.69 -10.13 20.19
CA LEU A 65 -4.61 -8.96 21.07
C LEU A 65 -5.19 -9.34 22.43
N GLN A 66 -4.50 -9.05 23.53
CA GLN A 66 -5.06 -9.28 24.87
C GLN A 66 -5.86 -8.06 25.34
N GLN A 67 -6.17 -8.00 26.64
CA GLN A 67 -6.76 -6.80 27.22
C GLN A 67 -5.68 -5.76 27.53
N PRO A 68 -6.02 -4.45 27.45
CA PRO A 68 -5.12 -3.38 27.85
C PRO A 68 -4.55 -3.57 29.24
N ARG A 69 -3.25 -3.35 29.38
CA ARG A 69 -2.52 -3.57 30.63
C ARG A 69 -1.35 -2.61 30.75
N MET A 70 -0.86 -2.43 31.97
CA MET A 70 0.44 -1.83 32.23
C MET A 70 1.31 -2.76 33.06
N MET A 71 2.63 -2.54 32.95
CA MET A 71 3.61 -3.17 33.82
C MET A 71 3.97 -2.17 34.92
N GLU A 72 3.81 -2.60 36.17
CA GLU A 72 4.17 -1.83 37.35
C GLU A 72 5.69 -1.89 37.59
N LEU A 73 6.21 -1.03 38.46
CA LEU A 73 7.66 -0.94 38.75
C LEU A 73 8.26 -2.25 39.29
N ASP A 74 7.45 -3.07 39.95
CA ASP A 74 7.83 -4.38 40.47
C ASP A 74 7.74 -5.51 39.44
N GLY A 75 7.36 -5.19 38.20
CA GLY A 75 7.17 -6.14 37.11
C GLY A 75 5.81 -6.85 37.12
N SER A 76 4.93 -6.52 38.07
CA SER A 76 3.56 -7.03 38.07
C SER A 76 2.75 -6.40 36.92
N ILE A 77 1.71 -7.11 36.47
CA ILE A 77 0.88 -6.71 35.33
C ILE A 77 -0.51 -6.39 35.84
N THR A 78 -0.99 -5.19 35.55
CA THR A 78 -2.32 -4.70 35.94
C THR A 78 -3.12 -4.28 34.72
N HIS A 79 -4.41 -4.62 34.69
CA HIS A 79 -5.31 -4.09 33.68
C HIS A 79 -5.65 -2.65 34.01
N ILE A 80 -5.73 -1.80 32.98
CA ILE A 80 -5.93 -0.36 33.14
C ILE A 80 -7.15 0.12 32.37
N ALA A 81 -7.81 1.15 32.91
CA ALA A 81 -8.84 1.92 32.21
C ALA A 81 -8.26 3.16 31.51
N PRO A 82 -8.96 3.73 30.50
CA PRO A 82 -8.51 4.96 29.86
C PRO A 82 -8.29 6.12 30.83
N MET A 83 -9.20 6.37 31.79
CA MET A 83 -9.02 7.38 32.84
C MET A 83 -7.72 7.20 33.65
N GLU A 84 -7.41 5.96 34.04
CA GLU A 84 -6.18 5.67 34.77
C GLU A 84 -4.95 5.94 33.91
N ALA A 85 -5.01 5.62 32.61
CA ALA A 85 -3.93 5.90 31.67
C ALA A 85 -3.63 7.40 31.56
N ARG A 86 -4.68 8.23 31.50
CA ARG A 86 -4.57 9.71 31.51
C ARG A 86 -3.89 10.21 32.78
N LEU A 87 -4.40 9.80 33.94
CA LEU A 87 -3.92 10.30 35.24
C LEU A 87 -2.49 9.85 35.57
N ARG A 88 -2.10 8.64 35.15
CA ARG A 88 -0.79 8.06 35.45
C ARG A 88 0.28 8.39 34.41
N ASN A 89 -0.03 9.17 33.37
CA ASN A 89 0.87 9.47 32.26
C ASN A 89 1.41 8.23 31.54
N VAL A 90 0.60 7.17 31.43
CA VAL A 90 0.96 5.94 30.74
C VAL A 90 0.25 5.83 29.38
N THR A 91 0.73 4.94 28.53
CA THR A 91 0.09 4.65 27.24
C THR A 91 -0.97 3.57 27.44
N TYR A 92 -2.19 3.82 26.96
CA TYR A 92 -3.27 2.83 26.95
C TYR A 92 -3.06 1.85 25.80
N ALA A 93 -2.42 0.73 26.08
CA ALA A 93 -2.04 -0.26 25.08
C ALA A 93 -2.33 -1.69 25.53
N SER A 94 -2.47 -2.57 24.55
CA SER A 94 -2.69 -4.00 24.74
C SER A 94 -1.57 -4.82 24.09
N PRO A 95 -1.10 -5.90 24.75
CA PRO A 95 -0.03 -6.73 24.20
C PRO A 95 -0.54 -7.56 23.02
N ILE A 96 0.29 -7.58 21.98
CA ILE A 96 0.12 -8.41 20.79
C ILE A 96 0.88 -9.72 21.02
N MET A 97 0.14 -10.83 20.99
CA MET A 97 0.68 -12.17 21.11
C MET A 97 0.62 -12.85 19.74
N LEU A 98 1.76 -13.29 19.24
CA LEU A 98 1.87 -14.03 17.98
C LEU A 98 2.18 -15.49 18.25
N GLU A 99 1.40 -16.39 17.68
CA GLU A 99 1.75 -17.81 17.63
C GLU A 99 2.95 -18.00 16.71
N ALA A 100 4.05 -18.53 17.26
CA ALA A 100 5.24 -18.87 16.51
C ALA A 100 5.55 -20.36 16.69
N SER A 101 5.72 -21.07 15.58
CA SER A 101 6.05 -22.49 15.55
C SER A 101 7.45 -22.71 14.98
N VAL A 102 8.30 -23.45 15.70
CA VAL A 102 9.63 -23.83 15.23
C VAL A 102 9.49 -25.09 14.39
N VAL A 103 9.89 -25.01 13.12
CA VAL A 103 9.83 -26.09 12.14
C VAL A 103 11.25 -26.51 11.75
N GLU A 104 11.58 -27.77 12.00
CA GLU A 104 12.84 -28.41 11.61
C GLU A 104 12.52 -29.67 10.80
N ASP A 105 13.17 -29.85 9.64
CA ASP A 105 12.92 -30.99 8.73
C ASP A 105 11.43 -31.24 8.40
N GLY A 106 10.64 -30.17 8.30
CA GLY A 106 9.20 -30.24 8.01
C GLY A 106 8.34 -30.69 9.19
N LYS A 107 8.90 -30.85 10.39
CA LYS A 107 8.18 -31.18 11.62
C LYS A 107 8.12 -29.97 12.55
N ILE A 108 6.94 -29.71 13.11
CA ILE A 108 6.76 -28.71 14.15
C ILE A 108 7.28 -29.28 15.47
N LEU A 109 8.31 -28.65 16.05
CA LEU A 109 8.91 -29.05 17.32
C LEU A 109 8.17 -28.43 18.51
N GLU A 110 7.93 -27.13 18.45
CA GLU A 110 7.30 -26.33 19.50
C GLU A 110 6.41 -25.26 18.86
N SER A 111 5.23 -25.01 19.44
CA SER A 111 4.39 -23.85 19.14
C SER A 111 4.08 -23.11 20.43
N ARG A 112 4.25 -21.79 20.43
CA ARG A 112 3.93 -20.93 21.57
C ARG A 112 3.51 -19.54 21.14
N TYR A 113 2.71 -18.90 21.99
CA TYR A 113 2.42 -17.47 21.84
C TYR A 113 3.55 -16.64 22.44
N VAL A 114 4.18 -15.82 21.61
CA VAL A 114 5.25 -14.90 21.99
C VAL A 114 4.70 -13.48 21.97
N HIS A 115 5.05 -12.67 22.98
CA HIS A 115 4.77 -11.25 22.97
C HIS A 115 5.69 -10.56 21.96
N ILE A 116 5.11 -9.88 20.96
CA ILE A 116 5.86 -9.22 19.90
C ILE A 116 5.89 -7.69 20.03
N GLY A 117 5.07 -7.15 20.94
CA GLY A 117 4.95 -5.71 21.17
C GLY A 117 3.57 -5.34 21.70
N ASP A 118 3.35 -4.04 21.91
CA ASP A 118 2.10 -3.51 22.42
C ASP A 118 1.43 -2.61 21.37
N MET A 119 0.12 -2.75 21.21
CA MET A 119 -0.72 -1.94 20.32
C MET A 119 -1.47 -0.90 21.15
N PRO A 120 -1.30 0.40 20.91
CA PRO A 120 -2.17 1.43 21.47
C PRO A 120 -3.63 1.13 21.12
N VAL A 121 -4.50 1.14 22.14
CA VAL A 121 -5.93 0.85 21.97
C VAL A 121 -6.71 2.14 21.80
N MET A 122 -7.54 2.20 20.76
CA MET A 122 -8.40 3.35 20.51
C MET A 122 -9.58 3.35 21.49
N VAL A 123 -9.82 4.48 22.15
CA VAL A 123 -10.92 4.62 23.12
C VAL A 123 -12.26 4.40 22.41
N ARG A 124 -13.13 3.58 23.02
CA ARG A 124 -14.43 3.09 22.48
C ARG A 124 -14.37 2.09 21.32
N SER A 125 -13.19 1.64 20.88
CA SER A 125 -13.10 0.58 19.86
C SER A 125 -13.43 -0.80 20.42
N ASN A 126 -13.58 -1.84 19.58
CA ASN A 126 -13.89 -3.21 20.00
C ASN A 126 -12.89 -3.79 21.00
N ALA A 127 -11.62 -3.35 20.94
CA ALA A 127 -10.54 -3.79 21.84
C ALA A 127 -10.50 -3.02 23.17
N CYS A 128 -11.23 -1.91 23.29
CA CYS A 128 -11.28 -1.11 24.50
C CYS A 128 -12.17 -1.76 25.56
N ILE A 129 -11.77 -1.68 26.83
CA ILE A 129 -12.58 -2.22 27.95
C ILE A 129 -13.93 -1.49 28.11
N LEU A 130 -14.03 -0.26 27.60
CA LEU A 130 -15.22 0.56 27.67
C LEU A 130 -16.27 0.19 26.61
N HIS A 131 -15.91 -0.69 25.67
CA HIS A 131 -16.80 -1.11 24.61
C HIS A 131 -18.03 -1.83 25.17
N ASN A 132 -19.22 -1.46 24.70
CA ASN A 132 -20.52 -1.99 25.16
C ASN A 132 -20.81 -1.86 26.67
N LEU A 133 -20.09 -1.02 27.41
CA LEU A 133 -20.48 -0.68 28.77
C LEU A 133 -21.70 0.25 28.77
N SER A 134 -22.57 0.08 29.78
CA SER A 134 -23.69 1.00 29.99
C SER A 134 -23.22 2.35 30.51
N ASP A 135 -24.01 3.40 30.29
CA ASP A 135 -23.74 4.76 30.76
C ASP A 135 -23.40 4.82 32.26
N GLN A 136 -24.10 4.03 33.08
CA GLN A 136 -23.82 3.94 34.52
C GLN A 136 -22.42 3.39 34.81
N LYS A 137 -22.02 2.32 34.11
CA LYS A 137 -20.68 1.74 34.27
C LYS A 137 -19.59 2.69 33.77
N LEU A 138 -19.84 3.43 32.68
CA LEU A 138 -18.89 4.42 32.18
C LEU A 138 -18.60 5.48 33.25
N VAL A 139 -19.64 5.97 33.92
CA VAL A 139 -19.51 6.90 35.05
C VAL A 139 -18.75 6.27 36.23
N GLU A 140 -18.98 4.99 36.53
CA GLU A 140 -18.21 4.25 37.56
C GLU A 140 -16.71 4.15 37.20
N TYR A 141 -16.38 4.01 35.91
CA TYR A 141 -15.01 4.06 35.39
C TYR A 141 -14.45 5.50 35.28
N GLY A 142 -15.23 6.52 35.65
CA GLY A 142 -14.83 7.92 35.59
C GLY A 142 -14.95 8.57 34.21
N GLU A 143 -15.58 7.91 33.23
CA GLU A 143 -15.72 8.40 31.86
C GLU A 143 -17.07 9.09 31.63
N ASP A 144 -17.12 10.05 30.70
CA ASP A 144 -18.38 10.65 30.24
C ASP A 144 -19.06 9.73 29.21
N PRO A 145 -20.33 9.33 29.41
CA PRO A 145 -21.09 8.59 28.40
C PRO A 145 -21.15 9.26 27.03
N ASN A 146 -21.08 10.59 26.97
CA ASN A 146 -21.13 11.36 25.72
C ASN A 146 -19.79 11.48 24.99
N ASP A 147 -18.70 10.96 25.56
CA ASP A 147 -17.41 10.91 24.87
C ASP A 147 -17.52 10.03 23.60
N PRO A 148 -17.28 10.61 22.40
CA PRO A 148 -17.39 9.87 21.14
C PRO A 148 -16.30 8.81 20.93
N GLY A 149 -15.18 8.88 21.67
CA GLY A 149 -14.00 8.05 21.45
C GLY A 149 -13.30 8.35 20.12
N GLY A 150 -12.57 7.36 19.58
CA GLY A 150 -11.88 7.50 18.29
C GLY A 150 -10.48 8.13 18.37
N TYR A 151 -9.89 8.17 19.56
CA TYR A 151 -8.54 8.69 19.83
C TYR A 151 -7.75 7.70 20.70
N PHE A 152 -6.45 7.94 20.82
CA PHE A 152 -5.51 7.16 21.62
C PHE A 152 -5.05 7.94 22.84
N ILE A 153 -4.65 7.24 23.90
CA ILE A 153 -3.99 7.85 25.06
C ILE A 153 -2.53 7.39 25.05
N ILE A 154 -1.62 8.31 24.74
CA ILE A 154 -0.19 8.05 24.65
C ILE A 154 0.52 8.90 25.69
N ASN A 155 1.17 8.24 26.66
CA ASN A 155 1.85 8.88 27.79
C ASN A 155 0.93 9.89 28.52
N GLY A 156 -0.31 9.48 28.80
CA GLY A 156 -1.36 10.30 29.42
C GLY A 156 -2.01 11.35 28.53
N SER A 157 -1.43 11.68 27.38
CA SER A 157 -1.97 12.67 26.45
C SER A 157 -2.89 12.03 25.41
N GLU A 158 -4.03 12.65 25.16
CA GLU A 158 -4.95 12.23 24.11
C GLU A 158 -4.41 12.63 22.74
N ARG A 159 -4.41 11.69 21.80
CA ARG A 159 -3.91 11.85 20.43
C ARG A 159 -4.90 11.29 19.44
N VAL A 160 -5.29 12.11 18.47
CA VAL A 160 -6.15 11.71 17.36
C VAL A 160 -5.33 11.61 16.08
N ILE A 161 -5.63 10.63 15.24
CA ILE A 161 -5.07 10.53 13.90
C ILE A 161 -5.97 11.32 12.97
N VAL A 162 -5.43 12.34 12.32
CA VAL A 162 -6.15 13.12 11.32
C VAL A 162 -6.05 12.40 9.99
N GLY A 163 -7.21 12.11 9.38
CA GLY A 163 -7.26 11.48 8.06
C GLY A 163 -6.53 12.33 7.02
N LEU A 164 -5.65 11.69 6.26
CA LEU A 164 -4.86 12.38 5.23
C LEU A 164 -5.43 12.06 3.86
N GLU A 165 -5.69 13.10 3.09
CA GLU A 165 -6.08 12.95 1.68
C GLU A 165 -4.84 12.65 0.84
N ASP A 166 -4.88 11.55 0.09
CA ASP A 166 -3.86 11.12 -0.86
C ASP A 166 -4.51 10.87 -2.23
N LEU A 167 -3.69 10.81 -3.28
CA LEU A 167 -4.17 10.36 -4.59
C LEU A 167 -4.49 8.87 -4.56
N SER A 168 -5.52 8.49 -5.30
CA SER A 168 -5.89 7.08 -5.52
C SER A 168 -4.69 6.27 -5.98
N TYR A 169 -4.44 5.18 -5.27
CA TYR A 169 -3.44 4.21 -5.63
C TYR A 169 -3.94 3.28 -6.75
N ASN A 170 -3.01 2.62 -7.43
CA ASN A 170 -3.27 1.58 -8.44
C ASN A 170 -4.15 2.05 -9.61
N LYS A 171 -4.13 3.37 -9.89
CA LYS A 171 -4.87 4.02 -10.98
C LYS A 171 -3.91 4.78 -11.89
N ILE A 172 -4.17 4.73 -13.20
CA ILE A 172 -3.42 5.49 -14.21
C ILE A 172 -4.02 6.91 -14.28
N ILE A 173 -3.19 7.90 -13.91
CA ILE A 173 -3.52 9.32 -13.98
C ILE A 173 -2.66 9.96 -15.04
N VAL A 174 -3.26 10.49 -16.10
CA VAL A 174 -2.56 11.20 -17.18
C VAL A 174 -2.72 12.70 -17.03
N ASP A 175 -1.65 13.42 -17.36
CA ASP A 175 -1.60 14.88 -17.29
C ASP A 175 -0.65 15.45 -18.34
N LYS A 176 -0.81 16.74 -18.65
CA LYS A 176 0.12 17.50 -19.49
C LYS A 176 0.64 18.70 -18.73
N GLU A 177 1.96 18.83 -18.67
CA GLU A 177 2.64 19.91 -17.97
C GLU A 177 3.45 20.74 -18.98
N THR A 178 3.45 22.06 -18.84
CA THR A 178 4.29 22.94 -19.68
C THR A 178 5.62 23.17 -18.96
N VAL A 179 6.71 22.61 -19.50
CA VAL A 179 8.06 22.73 -18.92
C VAL A 179 8.96 23.43 -19.94
N GLY A 180 9.45 24.62 -19.57
CA GLY A 180 10.35 25.39 -20.45
C GLY A 180 9.72 25.76 -21.80
N GLY A 181 8.40 25.97 -21.85
CA GLY A 181 7.66 26.29 -23.08
C GLY A 181 7.23 25.07 -23.91
N ASN A 182 7.71 23.87 -23.59
CA ASN A 182 7.30 22.64 -24.26
C ASN A 182 6.21 21.92 -23.45
N ILE A 183 5.22 21.36 -24.15
CA ILE A 183 4.18 20.54 -23.56
C ILE A 183 4.74 19.13 -23.39
N VAL A 184 4.78 18.65 -22.15
CA VAL A 184 5.23 17.30 -21.80
C VAL A 184 4.05 16.50 -21.28
N PHE A 185 3.75 15.40 -21.93
CA PHE A 185 2.69 14.47 -21.53
C PHE A 185 3.25 13.44 -20.55
N LYS A 186 2.51 13.16 -19.47
CA LYS A 186 2.92 12.24 -18.41
C LYS A 186 1.77 11.34 -17.99
N ALA A 187 2.08 10.08 -17.69
CA ALA A 187 1.19 9.17 -16.97
C ALA A 187 1.84 8.79 -15.63
N LYS A 188 1.10 8.87 -14.53
CA LYS A 188 1.58 8.57 -13.18
C LYS A 188 0.72 7.48 -12.58
N VAL A 189 1.36 6.48 -11.97
CA VAL A 189 0.71 5.40 -11.24
C VAL A 189 1.40 5.27 -9.88
N TYR A 190 0.63 5.47 -8.81
CA TYR A 190 1.07 5.16 -7.46
C TYR A 190 0.67 3.73 -7.12
N SER A 191 1.57 2.79 -7.39
CA SER A 191 1.36 1.38 -7.06
C SER A 191 1.55 1.17 -5.57
N SER A 192 0.48 0.85 -4.85
CA SER A 192 0.51 0.62 -3.41
C SER A 192 0.06 -0.80 -3.08
N ILE A 193 0.82 -1.44 -2.21
CA ILE A 193 0.48 -2.66 -1.48
C ILE A 193 0.56 -2.34 0.02
N VAL A 194 0.25 -3.32 0.87
CA VAL A 194 0.40 -3.16 2.32
C VAL A 194 1.87 -2.89 2.64
N GLY A 195 2.14 -1.79 3.35
CA GLY A 195 3.49 -1.40 3.80
C GLY A 195 4.46 -0.87 2.74
N TYR A 196 4.14 -0.93 1.44
CA TYR A 196 5.06 -0.47 0.38
C TYR A 196 4.34 0.26 -0.75
N ARG A 197 4.92 1.39 -1.20
CA ARG A 197 4.43 2.23 -2.29
C ARG A 197 5.55 2.52 -3.28
N ALA A 198 5.29 2.27 -4.56
CA ALA A 198 6.17 2.60 -5.66
C ALA A 198 5.46 3.53 -6.66
N LYS A 199 6.21 4.49 -7.22
CA LYS A 199 5.69 5.43 -8.23
C LYS A 199 6.23 5.06 -9.60
N LEU A 200 5.38 4.64 -10.53
CA LEU A 200 5.70 4.60 -11.95
C LEU A 200 5.31 5.94 -12.59
N GLU A 201 6.21 6.52 -13.37
CA GLU A 201 5.92 7.70 -14.20
C GLU A 201 6.37 7.45 -15.63
N LEU A 202 5.44 7.47 -16.58
CA LEU A 202 5.72 7.49 -18.01
C LEU A 202 5.80 8.94 -18.48
N VAL A 203 6.80 9.25 -19.28
CA VAL A 203 7.02 10.58 -19.85
C VAL A 203 7.25 10.44 -21.35
N MET A 204 6.44 11.15 -22.14
CA MET A 204 6.67 11.29 -23.57
C MET A 204 7.62 12.47 -23.80
N LYS A 205 8.78 12.18 -24.43
CA LYS A 205 9.76 13.20 -24.82
C LYS A 205 9.33 13.89 -26.12
N ASN A 206 9.95 15.03 -26.42
CA ASN A 206 9.65 15.82 -27.61
C ASN A 206 9.88 15.06 -28.94
N ASP A 207 10.75 14.05 -28.91
CA ASP A 207 11.09 13.21 -30.05
C ASP A 207 10.19 11.96 -30.16
N GLY A 208 9.06 11.91 -29.44
CA GLY A 208 8.12 10.79 -29.46
C GLY A 208 8.54 9.60 -28.58
N LEU A 209 9.77 9.59 -28.03
CA LEU A 209 10.19 8.50 -27.16
C LEU A 209 9.43 8.52 -25.83
N ILE A 210 8.79 7.40 -25.51
CA ILE A 210 8.16 7.18 -24.21
C ILE A 210 9.13 6.45 -23.28
N VAL A 211 9.41 7.05 -22.13
CA VAL A 211 10.29 6.48 -21.12
C VAL A 211 9.56 6.29 -19.79
N ALA A 212 9.93 5.23 -19.08
CA ALA A 212 9.49 4.91 -17.73
C ALA A 212 10.53 5.36 -16.70
N LYS A 213 10.05 6.05 -15.67
CA LYS A 213 10.79 6.38 -14.45
C LYS A 213 10.29 5.52 -13.31
N ILE A 214 11.20 4.73 -12.75
CA ILE A 214 10.91 3.73 -11.72
C ILE A 214 11.80 3.98 -10.50
N PRO A 215 11.30 3.89 -9.26
CA PRO A 215 12.12 4.05 -8.08
C PRO A 215 13.18 2.94 -8.03
N GLY A 216 14.43 3.30 -7.80
CA GLY A 216 15.55 2.35 -7.80
C GLY A 216 16.30 2.25 -9.14
N SER A 217 15.77 2.84 -10.23
CA SER A 217 16.55 3.11 -11.44
C SER A 217 17.04 4.56 -11.44
N PRO A 218 18.35 4.82 -11.57
CA PRO A 218 18.87 6.19 -11.67
C PRO A 218 18.60 6.83 -13.03
N VAL A 219 18.19 6.04 -14.02
CA VAL A 219 17.95 6.49 -15.40
C VAL A 219 16.56 6.10 -15.89
N ASP A 220 16.07 6.90 -16.83
CA ASP A 220 14.85 6.63 -17.57
C ASP A 220 15.04 5.42 -18.49
N ILE A 221 14.07 4.50 -18.50
CA ILE A 221 14.09 3.26 -19.30
C ILE A 221 13.08 3.37 -20.44
N PRO A 222 13.44 3.16 -21.72
CA PRO A 222 12.47 3.12 -22.82
C PRO A 222 11.34 2.12 -22.57
N VAL A 223 10.09 2.50 -22.86
CA VAL A 223 8.92 1.66 -22.55
C VAL A 223 8.95 0.32 -23.30
N VAL A 224 9.38 0.32 -24.56
CA VAL A 224 9.52 -0.90 -25.38
C VAL A 224 10.56 -1.85 -24.77
N THR A 225 11.72 -1.32 -24.36
CA THR A 225 12.74 -2.12 -23.66
C THR A 225 12.22 -2.69 -22.35
N LEU A 226 11.42 -1.92 -21.60
CA LEU A 226 10.80 -2.40 -20.37
C LEU A 226 9.77 -3.52 -20.63
N MET A 227 8.93 -3.38 -21.66
CA MET A 227 7.96 -4.39 -22.07
C MET A 227 8.65 -5.69 -22.54
N ARG A 228 9.77 -5.57 -23.28
CA ARG A 228 10.62 -6.73 -23.63
C ARG A 228 11.19 -7.42 -22.40
N ALA A 229 11.70 -6.67 -21.43
CA ALA A 229 12.22 -7.24 -20.18
C ALA A 229 11.14 -7.97 -19.33
N LEU A 230 9.88 -7.57 -19.49
CA LEU A 230 8.73 -8.21 -18.84
C LEU A 230 8.19 -9.45 -19.59
N GLY A 231 8.73 -9.75 -20.77
CA GLY A 231 8.46 -10.99 -21.51
C GLY A 231 7.61 -10.85 -22.78
N LEU A 232 7.37 -9.63 -23.28
CA LEU A 232 6.79 -9.43 -24.61
C LEU A 232 7.91 -9.33 -25.65
N GLU A 233 8.12 -10.37 -26.46
CA GLU A 233 9.30 -10.46 -27.33
C GLU A 233 9.09 -9.80 -28.69
N SER A 234 7.91 -9.95 -29.29
CA SER A 234 7.68 -9.41 -30.63
C SER A 234 7.14 -7.98 -30.61
N ASP A 235 7.58 -7.17 -31.56
CA ASP A 235 7.11 -5.78 -31.72
C ASP A 235 5.60 -5.71 -31.91
N ARG A 236 5.05 -6.70 -32.61
CA ARG A 236 3.61 -6.86 -32.80
C ARG A 236 2.87 -7.09 -31.49
N GLU A 237 3.41 -7.93 -30.58
CA GLU A 237 2.80 -8.15 -29.26
C GLU A 237 2.88 -6.90 -28.40
N ILE A 238 3.99 -6.17 -28.44
CA ILE A 238 4.17 -4.92 -27.69
C ILE A 238 3.18 -3.86 -28.19
N ALA A 239 3.10 -3.64 -29.51
CA ALA A 239 2.16 -2.71 -30.11
C ALA A 239 0.71 -3.09 -29.78
N ALA A 240 0.35 -4.37 -29.91
CA ALA A 240 -0.99 -4.85 -29.58
C ALA A 240 -1.32 -4.77 -28.09
N ALA A 241 -0.33 -4.87 -27.20
CA ALA A 241 -0.51 -4.68 -25.76
C ALA A 241 -0.75 -3.21 -25.39
N VAL A 242 -0.26 -2.26 -26.21
CA VAL A 242 -0.60 -0.84 -26.05
C VAL A 242 -1.99 -0.58 -26.63
N SER A 243 -2.21 -0.86 -27.91
CA SER A 243 -3.51 -0.66 -28.55
C SER A 243 -3.61 -1.45 -29.84
N LEU A 244 -4.84 -1.73 -30.28
CA LEU A 244 -5.12 -2.30 -31.60
C LEU A 244 -5.44 -1.22 -32.65
N VAL A 245 -5.40 0.06 -32.26
CA VAL A 245 -5.69 1.20 -33.14
C VAL A 245 -4.39 1.69 -33.79
N ASP A 246 -4.37 1.71 -35.13
CA ASP A 246 -3.18 2.07 -35.92
C ASP A 246 -2.63 3.46 -35.55
N GLU A 247 -3.51 4.46 -35.34
CA GLU A 247 -3.13 5.83 -34.97
C GLU A 247 -2.36 5.91 -33.64
N ILE A 248 -2.64 4.99 -32.70
CA ILE A 248 -1.90 4.88 -31.43
C ILE A 248 -0.58 4.13 -31.64
N GLN A 249 -0.57 3.12 -32.50
CA GLN A 249 0.64 2.36 -32.81
C GLN A 249 1.67 3.20 -33.57
N ASP A 250 1.24 4.10 -34.45
CA ASP A 250 2.10 5.02 -35.19
C ASP A 250 2.92 5.91 -34.24
N GLU A 251 2.33 6.36 -33.13
CA GLU A 251 3.01 7.16 -32.10
C GLU A 251 4.10 6.37 -31.33
N LEU A 252 4.17 5.04 -31.49
CA LEU A 252 5.23 4.21 -30.89
C LEU A 252 6.48 4.09 -31.77
N GLU A 253 6.47 4.55 -33.03
CA GLU A 253 7.57 4.37 -33.99
C GLU A 253 8.92 4.82 -33.42
N ALA A 254 8.98 6.03 -32.85
CA ALA A 254 10.18 6.58 -32.23
C ALA A 254 10.67 5.77 -31.01
N SER A 255 9.76 5.09 -30.32
CA SER A 255 10.11 4.22 -29.19
C SER A 255 10.67 2.88 -29.68
N PHE A 256 10.15 2.33 -30.78
CA PHE A 256 10.70 1.11 -31.40
C PHE A 256 12.07 1.36 -32.03
N GLU A 257 12.25 2.46 -32.78
CA GLU A 257 13.52 2.81 -33.43
C GLU A 257 14.66 2.87 -32.40
N LYS A 258 14.44 3.56 -31.27
CA LYS A 258 15.44 3.72 -30.21
C LYS A 258 15.68 2.47 -29.36
N SER A 259 14.76 1.51 -29.40
CA SER A 259 14.89 0.20 -28.76
C SER A 259 15.36 -0.89 -29.72
N GLY A 260 15.70 -0.55 -30.98
CA GLY A 260 16.14 -1.49 -32.01
C GLY A 260 17.36 -2.33 -31.63
N ASP A 261 18.28 -1.76 -30.85
CA ASP A 261 19.50 -2.45 -30.39
C ASP A 261 19.27 -3.52 -29.30
N VAL A 262 18.02 -3.70 -28.85
CA VAL A 262 17.68 -4.55 -27.69
C VAL A 262 16.61 -5.58 -28.06
N PRO A 263 16.84 -6.46 -29.04
CA PRO A 263 15.77 -7.24 -29.69
C PRO A 263 15.15 -8.31 -28.78
N THR A 264 15.89 -8.86 -27.81
CA THR A 264 15.40 -9.96 -26.97
C THR A 264 15.11 -9.53 -25.53
N ALA A 265 14.29 -10.32 -24.82
CA ALA A 265 14.05 -10.12 -23.38
C ALA A 265 15.34 -10.17 -22.56
N LYS A 266 16.29 -11.04 -22.95
CA LYS A 266 17.61 -11.13 -22.30
C LYS A 266 18.43 -9.86 -22.50
N ASP A 267 18.47 -9.34 -23.74
CA ASP A 267 19.17 -8.09 -24.03
C ASP A 267 18.56 -6.93 -23.25
N ALA A 268 17.24 -6.92 -23.09
CA ALA A 268 16.52 -5.91 -22.32
C ALA A 268 16.87 -5.95 -20.82
N ILE A 269 16.96 -7.14 -20.24
CA ILE A 269 17.42 -7.30 -18.85
C ILE A 269 18.86 -6.81 -18.71
N VAL A 270 19.76 -7.16 -19.65
CA VAL A 270 21.16 -6.72 -19.65
C VAL A 270 21.27 -5.20 -19.81
N TYR A 271 20.43 -4.61 -20.66
CA TYR A 271 20.38 -3.16 -20.85
C TYR A 271 19.99 -2.44 -19.54
N ILE A 272 18.97 -2.96 -18.85
CA ILE A 272 18.48 -2.42 -17.58
C ILE A 272 19.53 -2.64 -16.47
N SER A 273 20.14 -3.82 -16.40
CA SER A 273 21.08 -4.21 -15.35
C SER A 273 22.33 -3.33 -15.31
N LYS A 274 22.94 -3.07 -16.47
CA LYS A 274 24.12 -2.20 -16.64
C LYS A 274 23.88 -0.78 -16.15
N ARG A 275 22.63 -0.30 -16.25
CA ARG A 275 22.23 1.06 -15.89
C ARG A 275 21.88 1.23 -14.42
N ILE A 276 21.39 0.18 -13.76
CA ILE A 276 21.01 0.21 -12.34
C ILE A 276 22.24 0.05 -11.43
N ALA A 277 23.16 -0.84 -11.79
CA ALA A 277 24.31 -1.18 -10.95
C ALA A 277 25.64 -1.13 -11.71
N PRO A 278 26.06 0.06 -12.18
CA PRO A 278 27.34 0.20 -12.86
C PRO A 278 28.49 -0.23 -11.93
N GLY A 279 29.40 -1.06 -12.45
CA GLY A 279 30.61 -1.48 -11.73
C GLY A 279 30.47 -2.73 -10.85
N MET A 280 29.27 -3.31 -10.73
CA MET A 280 29.09 -4.63 -10.09
C MET A 280 29.38 -5.76 -11.08
N LEU A 281 29.65 -6.98 -10.58
CA LEU A 281 29.71 -8.17 -11.44
C LEU A 281 28.36 -8.41 -12.13
N GLU A 282 28.40 -8.95 -13.35
CA GLU A 282 27.24 -9.12 -14.21
C GLU A 282 26.08 -9.89 -13.53
N GLU A 283 26.41 -10.95 -12.79
CA GLU A 283 25.41 -11.73 -12.05
C GLU A 283 24.63 -10.89 -11.02
N PHE A 284 25.32 -10.00 -10.29
CA PHE A 284 24.68 -9.10 -9.34
C PHE A 284 23.88 -8.00 -10.03
N GLN A 285 24.34 -7.53 -11.19
CA GLN A 285 23.58 -6.57 -11.99
C GLN A 285 22.25 -7.17 -12.44
N ILE A 286 22.28 -8.39 -13.00
CA ILE A 286 21.09 -9.10 -13.49
C ILE A 286 20.10 -9.32 -12.34
N LYS A 287 20.56 -9.88 -11.22
CA LYS A 287 19.69 -10.09 -10.03
C LYS A 287 19.03 -8.80 -9.56
N ARG A 288 19.73 -7.68 -9.60
CA ARG A 288 19.18 -6.38 -9.21
C ARG A 288 18.15 -5.84 -10.21
N ALA A 289 18.35 -6.07 -11.50
CA ALA A 289 17.36 -5.75 -12.52
C ALA A 289 16.09 -6.59 -12.35
N GLU A 290 16.23 -7.90 -12.12
CA GLU A 290 15.10 -8.79 -11.84
C GLU A 290 14.35 -8.34 -10.58
N THR A 291 15.08 -8.03 -9.52
CA THR A 291 14.48 -7.48 -8.28
C THR A 291 13.74 -6.17 -8.55
N LEU A 292 14.25 -5.28 -9.40
CA LEU A 292 13.55 -4.05 -9.78
C LEU A 292 12.23 -4.36 -10.53
N LEU A 293 12.25 -5.29 -11.49
CA LEU A 293 11.07 -5.67 -12.27
C LEU A 293 10.00 -6.34 -11.41
N ASP A 294 10.44 -7.15 -10.44
CA ASP A 294 9.55 -7.95 -9.59
C ASP A 294 9.03 -7.16 -8.39
N TRP A 295 9.90 -6.48 -7.65
CA TRP A 295 9.52 -5.75 -6.42
C TRP A 295 9.31 -4.25 -6.62
N GLY A 296 10.10 -3.62 -7.50
CA GLY A 296 10.09 -2.16 -7.69
C GLY A 296 9.01 -1.66 -8.65
N LEU A 297 8.70 -2.43 -9.69
CA LEU A 297 7.73 -2.07 -10.71
C LEU A 297 6.35 -2.67 -10.39
N LEU A 298 5.34 -1.80 -10.27
CA LEU A 298 3.93 -2.15 -10.11
C LEU A 298 3.68 -3.31 -9.12
N PRO A 299 4.18 -3.24 -7.87
CA PRO A 299 4.03 -4.32 -6.89
C PRO A 299 2.58 -4.74 -6.58
N HIS A 300 1.58 -3.87 -6.87
CA HIS A 300 0.17 -4.22 -6.72
C HIS A 300 -0.34 -5.31 -7.68
N LEU A 301 0.41 -5.59 -8.75
CA LEU A 301 0.14 -6.68 -9.69
C LEU A 301 0.91 -7.95 -9.34
N GLY A 302 1.71 -7.94 -8.27
CA GLY A 302 2.48 -9.07 -7.79
C GLY A 302 3.99 -8.85 -7.79
N LYS A 303 4.68 -9.76 -7.10
CA LYS A 303 6.13 -9.69 -6.80
C LYS A 303 6.92 -10.87 -7.36
N HIS A 304 6.28 -11.73 -8.15
CA HIS A 304 6.90 -12.93 -8.71
C HIS A 304 7.10 -12.78 -10.23
N PRO A 305 8.07 -13.53 -10.80
CA PRO A 305 8.30 -13.53 -12.25
C PRO A 305 7.06 -13.86 -13.08
N ASP A 306 6.16 -14.71 -12.58
CA ASP A 306 4.92 -15.10 -13.25
C ASP A 306 3.97 -13.90 -13.45
N ASN A 307 4.08 -12.86 -12.61
CA ASN A 307 3.26 -11.65 -12.70
C ASN A 307 3.78 -10.65 -13.75
N ARG A 308 4.97 -10.87 -14.34
CA ARG A 308 5.59 -9.91 -15.26
C ARG A 308 4.72 -9.63 -16.49
N LYS A 309 3.99 -10.63 -16.99
CA LYS A 309 3.09 -10.46 -18.13
C LYS A 309 1.93 -9.51 -17.81
N GLU A 310 1.33 -9.60 -16.63
CA GLU A 310 0.26 -8.69 -16.20
C GLU A 310 0.78 -7.25 -16.06
N LYS A 311 2.00 -7.10 -15.53
CA LYS A 311 2.68 -5.79 -15.47
C LYS A 311 2.93 -5.21 -16.86
N ALA A 312 3.29 -6.04 -17.84
CA ALA A 312 3.50 -5.60 -19.22
C ALA A 312 2.20 -5.10 -19.86
N LEU A 313 1.08 -5.80 -19.64
CA LEU A 313 -0.24 -5.37 -20.13
C LEU A 313 -0.70 -4.06 -19.47
N PHE A 314 -0.54 -3.92 -18.15
CA PHE A 314 -0.87 -2.69 -17.45
C PHE A 314 0.00 -1.50 -17.91
N LEU A 315 1.29 -1.76 -18.18
CA LEU A 315 2.20 -0.77 -18.76
C LEU A 315 1.75 -0.37 -20.18
N GLY A 316 1.26 -1.33 -20.97
CA GLY A 316 0.63 -1.09 -22.27
C GLY A 316 -0.56 -0.16 -22.17
N GLU A 317 -1.51 -0.45 -21.28
CA GLU A 317 -2.68 0.40 -21.01
C GLU A 317 -2.29 1.82 -20.56
N ALA A 318 -1.30 1.94 -19.67
CA ALA A 318 -0.79 3.23 -19.22
C ALA A 318 -0.15 4.04 -20.35
N THR A 319 0.50 3.36 -21.30
CA THR A 319 1.10 3.95 -22.49
C THR A 319 0.01 4.36 -23.49
N CYS A 320 -1.03 3.54 -23.66
CA CYS A 320 -2.19 3.84 -24.50
C CYS A 320 -2.87 5.13 -24.04
N LYS A 321 -3.25 5.20 -22.76
CA LYS A 321 -3.89 6.39 -22.17
C LYS A 321 -3.02 7.65 -22.30
N LEU A 322 -1.70 7.51 -22.24
CA LEU A 322 -0.77 8.63 -22.46
C LEU A 322 -0.83 9.14 -23.91
N ILE A 323 -0.88 8.23 -24.88
CA ILE A 323 -0.97 8.56 -26.31
C ILE A 323 -2.35 9.15 -26.65
N GLU A 324 -3.44 8.60 -26.09
CA GLU A 324 -4.78 9.17 -26.23
C GLU A 324 -4.84 10.64 -25.78
N LEU A 325 -4.16 10.98 -24.67
CA LEU A 325 -4.05 12.36 -24.20
C LEU A 325 -3.25 13.24 -25.18
N LYS A 326 -2.19 12.70 -25.78
CA LYS A 326 -1.37 13.40 -26.79
C LYS A 326 -2.17 13.68 -28.07
N LEU A 327 -2.95 12.71 -28.54
CA LEU A 327 -3.85 12.84 -29.69
C LEU A 327 -5.06 13.72 -29.40
N GLY A 328 -5.33 14.03 -28.13
CA GLY A 328 -6.44 14.87 -27.69
C GLY A 328 -7.79 14.15 -27.66
N TRP A 329 -7.78 12.81 -27.62
CA TRP A 329 -8.99 11.99 -27.52
C TRP A 329 -9.59 12.02 -26.12
N ILE A 330 -8.72 12.22 -25.11
CA ILE A 330 -9.11 12.39 -23.72
C ILE A 330 -8.58 13.71 -23.17
N ALA A 331 -9.25 14.22 -22.13
CA ALA A 331 -8.76 15.34 -21.34
C ALA A 331 -7.79 14.83 -20.24
N PRO A 332 -6.91 15.71 -19.72
CA PRO A 332 -6.14 15.40 -18.51
C PRO A 332 -7.05 14.94 -17.37
N ASP A 333 -6.62 13.96 -16.59
CA ASP A 333 -7.37 13.53 -15.41
C ASP A 333 -7.37 14.64 -14.35
N ASP A 334 -8.56 15.01 -13.84
CA ASP A 334 -8.68 15.94 -12.73
C ASP A 334 -8.22 15.27 -11.43
N LYS A 335 -7.03 15.66 -10.97
CA LYS A 335 -6.42 15.12 -9.75
C LYS A 335 -7.22 15.45 -8.51
N ASP A 336 -7.98 16.55 -8.50
CA ASP A 336 -8.73 17.03 -7.34
C ASP A 336 -10.16 16.51 -7.29
N HIS A 337 -10.61 15.83 -8.35
CA HIS A 337 -11.86 15.08 -8.31
C HIS A 337 -11.79 13.99 -7.23
N TYR A 338 -12.75 13.97 -6.30
CA TYR A 338 -12.75 13.01 -5.17
C TYR A 338 -12.70 11.53 -5.59
N GLY A 339 -13.17 11.19 -6.79
CA GLY A 339 -13.01 9.83 -7.37
C GLY A 339 -11.56 9.45 -7.73
N ASN A 340 -10.62 10.38 -7.60
CA ASN A 340 -9.17 10.21 -7.75
C ASN A 340 -8.42 10.47 -6.43
N LYS A 341 -9.14 10.69 -5.31
CA LYS A 341 -8.58 10.88 -3.97
C LYS A 341 -9.02 9.74 -3.05
N VAL A 342 -8.21 9.45 -2.06
CA VAL A 342 -8.51 8.48 -0.99
C VAL A 342 -8.11 9.11 0.34
N ILE A 343 -8.91 8.88 1.38
CA ILE A 343 -8.58 9.27 2.75
C ILE A 343 -7.89 8.08 3.42
N LYS A 344 -6.71 8.31 3.98
CA LYS A 344 -5.94 7.34 4.77
C LYS A 344 -6.11 7.55 6.25
#